data_AF-X5Q0A2-F1
#
_entry.id   AF-X5Q0A2-F1
#
_cell.length_a   1.000
_cell.length_b   1.000
_cell.length_c   1.000
_cell.angle_alpha   90.00
_cell.angle_beta   90.00
_cell.angle_gamma   90.00
#
_symmetry.space_group_name_H-M   'P 1'
#
loop_
_entity.id
_entity.type
_entity.pdbx_description
1 polymer ?
#
loop_
_entity_poly.entity_id
_entity_poly.type
_entity_poly.pdbx_seq_one_letter_code
_entity_poly.pdbx_strand_id
1 'polypeptide(L)'
;MVFQHFNLFPHKTVLENVTLAPILTKQNSPTEARRAGLDLLKIVGLEDKANERPAALSGGQKQRVGIARALALKPQILLFDEITSALDPELVEEVLAVITKLGQETDVTMLLVTHEMSFAHDFADRVLFMDAGSIVEEGTPEKIFREPFCERTRAFLKKIIAAGQRL
;
A
#
# COMPACT_ATOMS: atom_id res chain seq x y z
N MET A 1 -8.21 3.55 2.73
CA MET A 1 -7.55 2.35 3.28
C MET A 1 -7.39 1.33 2.18
N VAL A 2 -6.25 0.66 2.13
CA VAL A 2 -5.93 -0.45 1.23
C VAL A 2 -5.73 -1.69 2.09
N PHE A 3 -6.44 -2.77 1.76
CA PHE A 3 -6.49 -3.99 2.57
C PHE A 3 -5.55 -5.07 2.02
N GLN A 4 -5.17 -6.03 2.87
CA GLN A 4 -4.43 -7.24 2.50
C GLN A 4 -5.16 -8.04 1.39
N HIS A 5 -6.48 -8.10 1.47
CA HIS A 5 -7.30 -8.66 0.40
C HIS A 5 -7.82 -7.56 -0.52
N PHE A 6 -7.69 -7.77 -1.84
CA PHE A 6 -7.92 -6.76 -2.88
C PHE A 6 -9.27 -6.03 -2.76
N ASN A 7 -10.31 -6.70 -2.25
CA ASN A 7 -11.65 -6.15 -2.01
C ASN A 7 -12.22 -5.36 -3.20
N LEU A 8 -11.86 -5.74 -4.43
CA LEU A 8 -12.38 -5.13 -5.64
C LEU A 8 -13.80 -5.64 -5.93
N PHE A 9 -14.64 -4.80 -6.52
CA PHE A 9 -15.97 -5.20 -6.99
C PHE A 9 -15.83 -6.07 -8.24
N PRO A 10 -16.15 -7.39 -8.18
CA PRO A 10 -15.85 -8.32 -9.27
C PRO A 10 -16.70 -8.09 -10.52
N HIS A 11 -17.87 -7.48 -10.36
CA HIS A 11 -18.83 -7.19 -11.42
C HIS A 11 -18.60 -5.82 -12.08
N LYS A 12 -17.54 -5.11 -11.71
CA LYS A 12 -17.18 -3.78 -12.23
C LYS A 12 -15.83 -3.86 -12.95
N THR A 13 -15.60 -3.02 -13.95
CA THR A 13 -14.29 -2.90 -14.58
C THR A 13 -13.27 -2.26 -13.62
N VAL A 14 -11.99 -2.28 -14.00
CA VAL A 14 -10.93 -1.59 -13.27
C VAL A 14 -11.23 -0.11 -13.11
N LEU A 15 -11.58 0.58 -14.20
CA LEU A 15 -11.92 2.01 -14.15
C LEU A 15 -13.14 2.25 -13.27
N GLU A 16 -14.18 1.43 -13.40
CA GLU A 16 -15.37 1.55 -12.56
C GLU A 16 -15.06 1.34 -11.07
N ASN A 17 -14.14 0.42 -10.73
CA ASN A 17 -13.70 0.22 -9.35
C ASN A 17 -13.07 1.50 -8.77
N VAL A 18 -12.28 2.23 -9.56
CA VAL A 18 -11.62 3.47 -9.16
C VAL A 18 -12.63 4.63 -9.07
N THR A 19 -13.53 4.75 -10.04
CA THR A 19 -14.42 5.92 -10.17
C THR A 19 -15.72 5.82 -9.39
N LEU A 20 -16.11 4.63 -8.93
CA LEU A 20 -17.41 4.43 -8.28
C LEU A 20 -17.60 5.32 -7.05
N ALA A 21 -16.62 5.37 -6.15
CA ALA A 21 -16.75 6.13 -4.91
C ALA A 21 -16.85 7.64 -5.15
N PRO A 22 -15.98 8.30 -5.94
CA PRO A 22 -16.11 9.73 -6.25
C PRO A 22 -17.46 10.14 -6.86
N ILE A 23 -18.05 9.25 -7.68
CA ILE A 23 -19.37 9.48 -8.29
C ILE A 23 -20.47 9.37 -7.23
N LEU A 24 -20.46 8.30 -6.43
CA LEU A 24 -21.49 8.06 -5.40
C LEU A 24 -21.48 9.10 -4.28
N THR A 25 -20.28 9.59 -3.91
CA THR A 25 -20.12 10.64 -2.90
C THR A 25 -20.31 12.05 -3.46
N LYS A 26 -20.62 12.17 -4.76
CA LYS A 26 -20.82 13.45 -5.48
C LYS A 26 -19.61 14.39 -5.42
N GLN A 27 -18.40 13.84 -5.22
CA GLN A 27 -17.16 14.62 -5.31
C GLN A 27 -16.84 15.00 -6.76
N ASN A 28 -17.28 14.18 -7.72
CA ASN A 28 -17.04 14.39 -9.14
C ASN A 28 -18.26 14.02 -9.98
N SER A 29 -18.45 14.72 -11.10
CA SER A 29 -19.30 14.23 -12.17
C SER A 29 -18.74 12.93 -12.77
N PRO A 30 -19.56 12.08 -13.41
CA PRO A 30 -19.07 10.85 -14.07
C PRO A 30 -17.92 11.10 -15.06
N THR A 31 -17.96 12.20 -15.80
CA THR A 31 -16.92 12.58 -16.76
C THR A 31 -15.60 12.95 -16.07
N GLU A 32 -15.67 13.75 -15.02
CA GLU A 32 -14.48 14.14 -14.24
C GLU A 32 -13.87 12.93 -13.51
N ALA A 33 -14.71 12.09 -12.92
CA ALA A 33 -14.28 10.87 -12.24
C ALA A 33 -13.57 9.94 -13.23
N ARG A 34 -14.11 9.78 -14.45
CA ARG A 34 -13.47 8.96 -15.50
C ARG A 34 -12.09 9.49 -15.87
N ARG A 35 -11.94 10.81 -16.06
CA ARG A 35 -10.65 11.43 -16.38
C ARG A 35 -9.64 11.21 -15.25
N ALA A 36 -10.01 11.58 -14.02
CA ALA A 36 -9.16 11.41 -12.85
C ALA A 36 -8.81 9.93 -12.58
N GLY A 37 -9.76 9.03 -12.82
CA GLY A 37 -9.55 7.59 -12.69
C GLY A 37 -8.51 7.06 -13.68
N LEU A 38 -8.52 7.52 -14.93
CA LEU A 38 -7.48 7.16 -15.91
C LEU A 38 -6.11 7.70 -15.50
N ASP A 39 -6.04 8.94 -15.01
CA ASP A 39 -4.79 9.54 -14.51
C ASP A 39 -4.21 8.71 -13.34
N LEU A 40 -5.07 8.26 -12.41
CA LEU A 40 -4.66 7.39 -11.31
C LEU A 40 -4.21 6.00 -11.80
N LEU A 41 -4.92 5.42 -12.77
CA LEU A 41 -4.52 4.15 -13.38
C LEU A 41 -3.15 4.27 -14.08
N LYS A 42 -2.86 5.41 -14.69
CA LYS A 42 -1.54 5.69 -15.28
C LYS A 42 -0.44 5.75 -14.21
N ILE A 43 -0.70 6.39 -13.06
CA ILE A 43 0.26 6.45 -11.94
C ILE A 43 0.63 5.04 -11.46
N VAL A 44 -0.37 4.15 -11.35
CA VAL A 44 -0.17 2.76 -10.91
C VAL A 44 0.16 1.78 -12.05
N GLY A 45 0.33 2.28 -13.29
CA GLY A 45 0.73 1.48 -14.45
C GLY A 45 -0.31 0.45 -14.92
N LEU A 46 -1.59 0.83 -14.96
CA LEU A 46 -2.74 -0.03 -15.36
C LEU A 46 -3.73 0.69 -16.30
N GLU A 47 -3.28 1.71 -17.05
CA GLU A 47 -4.13 2.46 -17.98
C GLU A 47 -4.70 1.58 -19.10
N ASP A 48 -3.90 0.67 -19.64
CA ASP A 48 -4.26 -0.30 -20.68
C ASP A 48 -5.33 -1.32 -20.20
N LYS A 49 -5.41 -1.53 -18.88
CA LYS A 49 -6.34 -2.47 -18.24
C LYS A 49 -7.62 -1.83 -17.74
N ALA A 50 -7.87 -0.56 -18.05
CA ALA A 50 -9.03 0.20 -17.54
C ALA A 50 -10.38 -0.48 -17.78
N ASN A 51 -10.53 -1.22 -18.89
CA ASN A 51 -11.78 -1.91 -19.25
C ASN A 51 -11.81 -3.39 -18.85
N GLU A 52 -10.73 -3.93 -18.28
CA GLU A 52 -10.70 -5.31 -17.80
C GLU A 52 -11.51 -5.46 -16.50
N ARG A 53 -11.87 -6.72 -16.18
CA ARG A 53 -12.49 -7.07 -14.90
C ARG A 53 -11.42 -7.61 -13.93
N PRO A 54 -11.62 -7.50 -12.59
CA PRO A 54 -10.66 -8.00 -11.60
C PRO A 54 -10.23 -9.46 -11.79
N ALA A 55 -11.08 -10.31 -12.36
CA ALA A 55 -10.76 -11.71 -12.64
C ALA A 55 -9.61 -11.91 -13.65
N ALA A 56 -9.35 -10.93 -14.52
CA ALA A 56 -8.27 -10.97 -15.51
C ALA A 56 -6.92 -10.43 -14.98
N LEU A 57 -6.88 -9.96 -13.74
CA LEU A 57 -5.71 -9.31 -13.15
C LEU A 57 -4.89 -10.27 -12.28
N SER A 58 -3.57 -10.10 -12.30
CA SER A 58 -2.67 -10.71 -11.30
C SER A 58 -2.91 -10.13 -9.90
N GLY A 59 -2.38 -10.77 -8.85
CA GLY A 59 -2.49 -10.27 -7.47
C GLY A 59 -1.94 -8.84 -7.32
N GLY A 60 -0.73 -8.59 -7.81
CA GLY A 60 -0.09 -7.26 -7.76
C GLY A 60 -0.90 -6.21 -8.53
N GLN A 61 -1.46 -6.57 -9.70
CA GLN A 61 -2.33 -5.67 -10.46
C GLN A 61 -3.61 -5.33 -9.67
N LYS A 62 -4.25 -6.32 -9.04
CA LYS A 62 -5.43 -6.06 -8.18
C LYS A 62 -5.10 -5.11 -7.03
N GLN A 63 -3.92 -5.25 -6.42
CA GLN A 63 -3.49 -4.37 -5.34
C GLN A 63 -3.27 -2.94 -5.84
N ARG A 64 -2.62 -2.78 -6.99
CA ARG A 64 -2.43 -1.48 -7.66
C ARG A 64 -3.76 -0.80 -8.00
N VAL A 65 -4.79 -1.54 -8.43
CA VAL A 65 -6.16 -1.01 -8.57
C VAL A 65 -6.74 -0.57 -7.22
N GLY A 66 -6.52 -1.35 -6.16
CA GLY A 66 -6.96 -1.01 -4.80
C GLY A 66 -6.37 0.31 -4.30
N ILE A 67 -5.09 0.55 -4.60
CA ILE A 67 -4.38 1.81 -4.31
C ILE A 67 -5.01 2.97 -5.10
N ALA A 68 -5.15 2.83 -6.42
CA ALA A 68 -5.78 3.86 -7.26
C ALA A 68 -7.20 4.21 -6.79
N ARG A 69 -8.00 3.20 -6.41
CA ARG A 69 -9.34 3.40 -5.85
C ARG A 69 -9.31 4.18 -4.54
N ALA A 70 -8.35 3.92 -3.65
CA ALA A 70 -8.25 4.66 -2.40
C ALA A 70 -7.83 6.12 -2.63
N LEU A 71 -6.95 6.38 -3.60
CA LEU A 71 -6.51 7.71 -4.00
C LEU A 71 -7.59 8.53 -4.71
N ALA A 72 -8.56 7.87 -5.36
CA ALA A 72 -9.64 8.54 -6.10
C ALA A 72 -10.46 9.50 -5.23
N LEU A 73 -10.53 9.26 -3.92
CA LEU A 73 -11.20 10.12 -2.94
C LEU A 73 -10.31 11.26 -2.40
N LYS A 74 -9.08 11.39 -2.89
CA LYS A 74 -8.07 12.38 -2.47
C LYS A 74 -7.92 12.46 -0.94
N PRO A 75 -7.63 11.33 -0.27
CA PRO A 75 -7.52 11.31 1.18
C PRO A 75 -6.29 12.09 1.65
N GLN A 76 -6.37 12.70 2.84
CA GLN A 76 -5.20 13.28 3.51
C GLN A 76 -4.30 12.19 4.13
N ILE A 77 -4.89 11.04 4.49
CA ILE A 77 -4.20 9.92 5.13
C ILE A 77 -4.55 8.62 4.39
N LEU A 78 -3.54 7.85 4.02
CA LEU A 78 -3.67 6.55 3.39
C LEU A 78 -3.15 5.45 4.33
N LEU A 79 -4.07 4.57 4.73
CA LEU A 79 -3.78 3.42 5.57
C LEU A 79 -3.55 2.18 4.69
N PHE A 80 -2.44 1.47 4.92
CA PHE A 80 -2.10 0.21 4.26
C PHE A 80 -2.00 -0.90 5.30
N ASP A 81 -2.76 -1.96 5.10
CA ASP A 81 -2.83 -3.10 6.01
C ASP A 81 -2.30 -4.35 5.31
N GLU A 82 -1.03 -4.70 5.58
CA GLU A 82 -0.37 -5.93 5.11
C GLU A 82 -0.52 -6.21 3.60
N ILE A 83 -0.42 -5.16 2.79
CA ILE A 83 -0.81 -5.22 1.37
C ILE A 83 0.08 -6.10 0.48
N THR A 84 1.22 -6.57 0.98
CA THR A 84 2.14 -7.48 0.30
C THR A 84 2.02 -8.92 0.77
N SER A 85 1.43 -9.19 1.95
CA SER A 85 1.38 -10.54 2.56
C SER A 85 0.59 -11.58 1.75
N ALA A 86 -0.31 -11.13 0.86
CA ALA A 86 -1.11 -12.01 0.01
C ALA A 86 -0.58 -12.12 -1.44
N LEU A 87 0.63 -11.62 -1.69
CA LEU A 87 1.25 -11.61 -3.01
C LEU A 87 2.40 -12.61 -3.10
N ASP A 88 2.60 -13.14 -4.31
CA ASP A 88 3.81 -13.90 -4.62
C ASP A 88 5.03 -12.97 -4.50
N PRO A 89 6.20 -13.47 -4.03
CA PRO A 89 7.39 -12.65 -3.80
C PRO A 89 7.82 -11.81 -5.02
N GLU A 90 7.63 -12.33 -6.22
CA GLU A 90 7.97 -11.66 -7.49
C GLU A 90 7.13 -10.39 -7.76
N LEU A 91 5.95 -10.25 -7.12
CA LEU A 91 5.01 -9.14 -7.31
C LEU A 91 5.08 -8.08 -6.19
N VAL A 92 5.79 -8.37 -5.10
CA VAL A 92 5.91 -7.48 -3.94
C VAL A 92 6.60 -6.16 -4.33
N GLU A 93 7.71 -6.26 -5.05
CA GLU A 93 8.50 -5.08 -5.46
C GLU A 93 7.68 -4.11 -6.33
N GLU A 94 6.83 -4.62 -7.23
CA GLU A 94 5.96 -3.78 -8.06
C GLU A 94 5.00 -2.94 -7.23
N VAL A 95 4.44 -3.52 -6.17
CA VAL A 95 3.48 -2.83 -5.30
C VAL A 95 4.20 -1.81 -4.43
N LEU A 96 5.33 -2.19 -3.83
CA LEU A 96 6.15 -1.28 -3.01
C LEU A 96 6.65 -0.08 -3.82
N ALA A 97 7.08 -0.29 -5.07
CA ALA A 97 7.51 0.81 -5.95
C ALA A 97 6.40 1.85 -6.18
N VAL A 98 5.14 1.42 -6.29
CA VAL A 98 3.99 2.34 -6.39
C VAL A 98 3.81 3.14 -5.10
N ILE A 99 3.95 2.51 -3.93
CA ILE A 99 3.87 3.20 -2.64
C ILE A 99 4.97 4.25 -2.52
N THR A 100 6.22 3.89 -2.85
CA THR A 100 7.36 4.81 -2.82
C THR A 100 7.11 6.02 -3.71
N LYS A 101 6.66 5.77 -4.94
CA LYS A 101 6.33 6.83 -5.89
C LYS A 101 5.25 7.76 -5.34
N LEU A 102 4.20 7.22 -4.73
CA LEU A 102 3.13 8.02 -4.13
C LEU A 102 3.63 8.88 -2.96
N GLY A 103 4.48 8.34 -2.10
CA GLY A 103 5.07 9.10 -1.00
C GLY A 103 6.03 10.20 -1.46
N GLN A 104 6.66 10.04 -2.62
CA GLN A 104 7.57 11.05 -3.20
C GLN A 104 6.84 12.11 -4.04
N GLU A 105 5.76 11.73 -4.73
CA GLU A 105 5.05 12.61 -5.67
C GLU A 105 3.83 13.31 -5.06
N THR A 106 3.41 12.94 -3.84
CA THR A 106 2.20 13.47 -3.22
C THR A 106 2.40 13.79 -1.73
N ASP A 107 1.66 14.79 -1.22
CA ASP A 107 1.68 15.17 0.21
C ASP A 107 0.78 14.29 1.09
N VAL A 108 0.52 13.05 0.69
CA VAL A 108 -0.37 12.15 1.45
C VAL A 108 0.37 11.57 2.66
N THR A 109 -0.24 11.63 3.84
CA THR A 109 0.30 10.94 5.01
C THR A 109 0.05 9.45 4.89
N MET A 110 1.07 8.61 5.11
CA MET A 110 0.95 7.16 4.94
C MET A 110 1.18 6.45 6.27
N LEU A 111 0.30 5.51 6.60
CA LEU A 111 0.48 4.59 7.73
C LEU A 111 0.42 3.17 7.18
N LEU A 112 1.50 2.41 7.40
CA LEU A 112 1.65 1.07 6.84
C LEU A 112 1.87 0.05 7.95
N VAL A 113 1.14 -1.05 7.86
CA VAL A 113 1.44 -2.31 8.56
C VAL A 113 2.10 -3.23 7.54
N THR A 114 3.35 -3.65 7.80
CA THR A 114 4.13 -4.45 6.86
C THR A 114 5.10 -5.38 7.59
N HIS A 115 5.45 -6.48 6.93
CA HIS A 115 6.56 -7.35 7.29
C HIS A 115 7.77 -7.18 6.36
N GLU A 116 7.72 -6.22 5.43
CA GLU A 116 8.82 -5.90 4.51
C GLU A 116 9.79 -4.93 5.19
N MET A 117 10.73 -5.46 5.97
CA MET A 117 11.61 -4.65 6.82
C MET A 117 12.55 -3.74 6.04
N SER A 118 13.12 -4.19 4.92
CA SER A 118 13.97 -3.34 4.07
C SER A 118 13.20 -2.13 3.54
N PHE A 119 11.94 -2.34 3.17
CA PHE A 119 11.08 -1.24 2.73
C PHE A 119 10.80 -0.25 3.87
N ALA A 120 10.48 -0.75 5.06
CA ALA A 120 10.30 0.11 6.23
C ALA A 120 11.59 0.85 6.61
N HIS A 121 12.76 0.24 6.42
CA HIS A 121 14.06 0.88 6.60
C HIS A 121 14.26 2.05 5.63
N ASP A 122 13.96 1.84 4.35
CA ASP A 122 14.29 2.81 3.29
C ASP A 122 13.23 3.90 3.08
N PHE A 123 11.97 3.62 3.41
CA PHE A 123 10.84 4.51 3.06
C PHE A 123 10.21 5.22 4.26
N ALA A 124 10.23 4.64 5.46
CA ALA A 124 9.47 5.19 6.58
C ALA A 124 10.20 6.35 7.27
N ASP A 125 9.49 7.40 7.64
CA ASP A 125 10.04 8.45 8.52
C ASP A 125 10.14 7.96 9.99
N ARG A 126 9.20 7.10 10.38
CA ARG A 126 9.04 6.57 11.74
C ARG A 126 8.58 5.11 11.69
N VAL A 127 9.13 4.30 12.60
CA VAL A 127 8.78 2.89 12.76
C VAL A 127 8.25 2.67 14.17
N LEU A 128 7.12 1.96 14.27
CA LEU A 128 6.49 1.56 15.52
C LEU A 128 6.55 0.04 15.64
N PHE A 129 7.24 -0.47 16.65
CA PHE A 129 7.25 -1.88 16.98
C PHE A 129 6.16 -2.18 18.02
N MET A 130 5.22 -3.05 17.64
CA MET A 130 4.09 -3.44 18.49
C MET A 130 4.22 -4.89 18.95
N ASP A 131 3.87 -5.16 20.20
CA ASP A 131 3.77 -6.52 20.77
C ASP A 131 2.64 -6.54 21.81
N ALA A 132 1.88 -7.63 21.84
CA ALA A 132 0.75 -7.81 22.76
C ALA A 132 -0.23 -6.62 22.84
N GLY A 133 -0.48 -5.95 21.71
CA GLY A 133 -1.43 -4.83 21.63
C GLY A 133 -0.89 -3.48 22.15
N SER A 134 0.40 -3.36 22.42
CA SER A 134 1.04 -2.12 22.85
C SER A 134 2.22 -1.75 21.94
N ILE A 135 2.50 -0.45 21.80
CA ILE A 135 3.74 0.03 21.19
C ILE A 135 4.85 -0.18 22.22
N VAL A 136 5.76 -1.10 21.92
CA VAL A 136 6.88 -1.46 22.80
C VAL A 136 8.09 -0.58 22.52
N GLU A 137 8.28 -0.16 21.27
CA GLU A 137 9.37 0.71 20.88
C GLU A 137 8.97 1.54 19.65
N GLU A 138 9.44 2.78 19.60
CA GLU A 138 9.26 3.65 18.43
C GLU A 138 10.51 4.50 18.18
N GLY A 139 10.77 4.81 16.91
CA GLY A 139 11.93 5.62 16.53
C GLY A 139 12.02 5.85 15.02
N THR A 140 13.13 6.45 14.59
CA THR A 140 13.50 6.44 13.17
C THR A 140 13.88 5.02 12.76
N PRO A 141 13.82 4.69 11.46
CA PRO A 141 14.22 3.36 11.00
C PRO A 141 15.62 2.96 11.46
N GLU A 142 16.60 3.87 11.43
CA GLU A 142 17.96 3.58 11.89
C GLU A 142 18.00 3.16 13.35
N LYS A 143 17.26 3.85 14.23
CA LYS A 143 17.19 3.52 15.65
C LYS A 143 16.56 2.14 15.86
N ILE A 144 15.45 1.86 15.19
CA ILE A 144 14.72 0.60 15.39
C ILE A 144 15.49 -0.59 14.80
N PHE A 145 16.03 -0.46 13.58
CA PHE A 145 16.64 -1.59 12.88
C PHE A 145 18.11 -1.82 13.22
N ARG A 146 18.88 -0.77 13.58
CA ARG A 146 20.32 -0.91 13.89
C ARG A 146 20.62 -0.86 15.38
N GLU A 147 19.94 -0.01 16.14
CA GLU A 147 20.22 0.23 17.56
C GLU A 147 18.96 0.07 18.46
N PRO A 148 18.19 -1.03 18.34
CA PRO A 148 16.99 -1.22 19.16
C PRO A 148 17.32 -1.30 20.65
N PHE A 149 16.68 -0.45 21.45
CA PHE A 149 16.83 -0.39 22.88
C PHE A 149 16.12 -1.56 23.57
N CYS A 150 14.90 -1.90 23.15
CA CYS A 150 14.11 -2.92 23.80
C CYS A 150 14.61 -4.34 23.46
N GLU A 151 14.71 -5.20 24.48
CA GLU A 151 15.11 -6.59 24.30
C GLU A 151 14.13 -7.36 23.39
N ARG A 152 12.83 -7.03 23.48
CA ARG A 152 11.81 -7.66 22.67
C ARG A 152 11.97 -7.35 21.18
N THR A 153 12.21 -6.08 20.84
CA THR A 153 12.52 -5.63 19.46
C THR A 153 13.77 -6.32 18.93
N ARG A 154 14.85 -6.37 19.74
CA ARG A 154 16.08 -7.11 19.41
C ARG A 154 15.82 -8.58 19.12
N ALA A 155 15.04 -9.26 19.96
CA ALA A 155 14.72 -10.66 19.80
C ALA A 155 13.88 -10.92 18.53
N PHE A 156 12.96 -10.02 18.20
CA PHE A 156 12.15 -10.10 16.99
C PHE A 156 13.01 -9.93 15.73
N LEU A 157 13.79 -8.85 15.63
CA LEU A 157 14.63 -8.57 14.46
C LEU A 157 15.64 -9.70 14.18
N LYS A 158 16.25 -10.28 15.22
CA LYS A 158 17.13 -11.44 15.07
C LYS A 158 16.45 -12.63 14.40
N LYS A 159 15.19 -12.91 14.74
CA LYS A 159 14.42 -14.00 14.13
C LYS A 159 14.10 -13.72 12.66
N ILE A 160 13.76 -12.47 12.34
CA ILE A 160 13.45 -12.05 10.97
C ILE A 160 14.68 -12.14 10.06
N ILE A 161 15.85 -11.66 10.53
CA ILE A 161 17.13 -11.82 9.80
C ILE A 161 17.46 -13.30 9.61
N ALA A 162 17.31 -14.12 10.67
CA ALA A 162 17.57 -15.55 10.59
C ALA A 162 16.62 -16.28 9.61
N ALA A 163 15.41 -15.75 9.40
CA ALA A 163 14.46 -16.25 8.41
C ALA A 163 14.78 -15.79 6.97
N GLY A 164 15.87 -15.05 6.75
CA GLY A 164 16.38 -14.69 5.43
C GLY A 164 15.91 -13.32 4.92
N GLN A 165 15.20 -12.53 5.73
CA GLN A 165 14.86 -11.16 5.35
C GLN A 165 16.06 -10.23 5.47
N ARG A 166 16.14 -9.28 4.53
CA ARG A 166 17.11 -8.19 4.57
C ARG A 166 16.56 -7.07 5.45
N LEU A 167 17.43 -6.43 6.23
CA LEU A 167 17.13 -5.19 6.93
C LEU A 167 17.73 -4.03 6.16
#